data_AF-A0A3M1F0N9-F1
#
_entry.id   AF-A0A3M1F0N9-F1
#
_cell.length_a   1.000
_cell.length_b   1.000
_cell.length_c   1.000
_cell.angle_alpha   90.00
_cell.angle_beta   90.00
_cell.angle_gamma   90.00
#
_symmetry.space_group_name_H-M   'P 1'
#
loop_
_entity.id
_entity.type
_entity.pdbx_description
1 polymer ?
#
loop_
_entity_poly.entity_id
_entity_poly.type
_entity_poly.pdbx_seq_one_letter_code
_entity_poly.pdbx_strand_id
1 'polypeptide(L)' 'MHRPPSRFTSRCAVNQPSVSWQIQPRFSLLDETACKRIHQASLQILARTGVRVLEPQARLLLKEAGASVEDEL' A
#
# COMPACT_ATOMS: atom_id res chain seq x y z
N MET A 1 -33.51 32.96 37.72
CA MET A 1 -33.32 31.48 37.71
C MET A 1 -33.13 31.03 36.27
N HIS A 2 -31.90 30.75 35.85
CA HIS A 2 -31.60 30.13 34.55
C HIS A 2 -30.55 29.05 34.76
N ARG A 3 -30.95 27.78 34.63
CA ARG A 3 -30.05 26.63 34.58
C ARG A 3 -29.56 26.49 33.13
N PRO A 4 -28.24 26.44 32.87
CA PRO A 4 -27.74 26.05 31.55
C PRO A 4 -27.92 24.53 31.33
N PRO A 5 -28.06 24.07 30.07
CA PRO A 5 -28.27 22.67 29.77
C PRO A 5 -26.99 21.84 29.96
N SER A 6 -27.18 20.60 30.43
CA SER A 6 -26.14 19.59 30.56
C SER A 6 -25.53 19.27 29.20
N ARG A 7 -24.31 19.78 28.93
CA ARG A 7 -23.45 19.24 27.89
C ARG A 7 -23.04 17.84 28.29
N PHE A 8 -23.70 16.86 27.68
CA PHE A 8 -23.22 15.50 27.57
C PHE A 8 -21.93 15.54 26.75
N THR A 9 -20.78 15.77 27.41
CA THR A 9 -19.49 15.55 26.77
C THR A 9 -19.31 14.03 26.71
N SER A 10 -19.66 13.49 25.55
CA SER A 10 -19.21 12.18 25.10
C SER A 10 -17.70 12.15 25.29
N ARG A 11 -17.28 11.46 26.34
CA ARG A 11 -15.88 11.25 26.68
C ARG A 11 -15.36 10.38 25.54
N CYS A 12 -14.58 10.96 24.62
CA CYS A 12 -13.85 10.17 23.65
C CYS A 12 -13.08 9.11 24.44
N ALA A 13 -13.53 7.85 24.35
CA ALA A 13 -12.83 6.74 24.93
C ALA A 13 -11.48 6.68 24.23
N VAL A 14 -10.42 6.96 24.97
CA VAL A 14 -9.05 6.71 24.52
C VAL A 14 -8.97 5.21 24.25
N ASN A 15 -8.95 4.82 22.98
CA ASN A 15 -8.68 3.45 22.58
C ASN A 15 -7.17 3.23 22.74
N GLN A 16 -6.75 2.78 23.92
CA GLN A 16 -5.37 2.37 24.16
C GLN A 16 -5.13 1.06 23.38
N PRO A 17 -4.14 0.97 22.47
CA PRO A 17 -3.74 -0.32 21.95
C PRO A 17 -3.05 -1.08 23.07
N SER A 18 -3.71 -2.11 23.60
CA SER A 18 -3.06 -3.10 24.46
C SER A 18 -2.02 -3.85 23.63
N VAL A 19 -0.75 -3.44 23.72
CA VAL A 19 0.34 -4.12 23.02
C VAL A 19 0.60 -5.44 23.74
N SER A 20 -0.12 -6.48 23.33
CA SER A 20 0.25 -7.86 23.64
C SER A 20 1.39 -8.25 22.70
N TRP A 21 2.56 -8.57 23.25
CA TRP A 21 3.70 -9.08 22.49
C TRP A 21 3.41 -10.51 22.04
N GLN A 22 2.64 -10.66 20.96
CA GLN A 22 2.44 -11.93 20.29
C GLN A 22 3.59 -12.14 19.30
N ILE A 23 4.52 -13.04 19.64
CA ILE A 23 5.57 -13.49 18.71
C ILE A 23 4.88 -14.36 17.66
N GLN A 24 4.62 -13.79 16.49
CA GLN A 24 4.11 -14.52 15.32
C GLN A 24 5.31 -14.98 14.47
N PRO A 25 5.71 -16.26 14.52
CA PRO A 25 6.81 -16.75 13.70
C PRO A 25 6.45 -16.62 12.22
N ARG A 26 7.34 -15.98 11.44
CA ARG A 26 7.18 -15.90 9.98
C ARG A 26 7.91 -17.06 9.35
N PHE A 27 7.15 -18.03 8.85
CA PHE A 27 7.69 -19.04 7.95
C PHE A 27 7.92 -18.41 6.56
N SER A 28 9.13 -18.54 6.01
CA SER A 28 9.47 -18.07 4.67
C SER A 28 10.12 -19.20 3.88
N LEU A 29 9.60 -19.47 2.68
CA LEU A 29 10.17 -20.45 1.74
C LEU A 29 11.39 -19.92 0.99
N LEU A 30 11.52 -18.60 0.91
CA LEU A 30 12.59 -17.93 0.19
C LEU A 30 13.46 -17.17 1.18
N ASP A 31 14.77 -17.30 1.00
CA ASP A 31 15.73 -16.42 1.68
C ASP A 31 15.76 -15.04 1.00
N GLU A 32 16.48 -14.11 1.63
CA GLU A 32 16.58 -12.74 1.14
C GLU A 32 17.25 -12.67 -0.24
N THR A 33 18.23 -13.54 -0.50
CA THR A 33 18.95 -13.59 -1.78
C THR A 33 18.03 -14.04 -2.91
N ALA A 34 17.21 -15.06 -2.68
CA ALA A 34 16.21 -15.53 -3.63
C ALA A 34 15.15 -14.46 -3.91
N CYS A 35 14.66 -13.77 -2.88
CA CYS A 35 13.75 -12.63 -3.03
C CYS A 35 14.37 -11.51 -3.88
N LYS A 36 15.65 -11.16 -3.65
CA LYS A 36 16.38 -10.17 -4.45
C LYS A 36 16.51 -10.59 -5.91
N ARG A 37 16.80 -11.87 -6.16
CA ARG A 37 16.88 -12.42 -7.52
C ARG A 37 15.56 -12.31 -8.26
N ILE A 38 14.46 -12.67 -7.61
CA ILE A 38 13.10 -12.55 -8.19
C ILE A 38 12.79 -11.08 -8.45
N HIS A 39 13.03 -10.20 -7.49
CA HIS A 39 12.80 -8.76 -7.65
C HIS A 39 13.54 -8.19 -8.87
N GLN A 40 14.83 -8.49 -9.01
CA GLN A 40 15.63 -8.04 -10.16
C GLN A 40 15.12 -8.60 -11.49
N ALA A 41 14.77 -9.89 -11.53
CA ALA A 41 14.21 -10.50 -12.72
C ALA A 41 12.87 -9.87 -13.12
N SER A 42 11.98 -9.61 -12.14
CA SER A 42 10.71 -8.94 -12.38
C SER A 42 10.88 -7.53 -12.94
N LEU A 43 11.83 -6.75 -12.41
CA LEU A 43 12.15 -5.42 -12.95
C LEU A 43 12.66 -5.50 -14.40
N GLN A 44 13.54 -6.46 -14.70
CA GLN A 44 14.04 -6.65 -16.06
C GLN A 44 12.94 -7.04 -17.04
N ILE A 45 11.99 -7.89 -16.63
CA ILE A 45 10.83 -8.25 -17.44
C ILE A 45 10.00 -7.00 -17.69
N LEU A 46 9.57 -6.30 -16.63
CA LEU A 46 8.75 -5.09 -16.75
C LEU A 46 9.40 -4.02 -17.64
N ALA A 47 10.71 -3.82 -17.53
CA ALA A 47 11.43 -2.85 -18.36
C ALA A 47 11.55 -3.26 -19.84
N ARG A 48 11.61 -4.57 -20.14
CA ARG A 48 11.82 -5.07 -21.51
C ARG A 48 10.52 -5.35 -22.25
N THR A 49 9.50 -5.83 -21.55
CA THR A 49 8.22 -6.23 -22.16
C THR A 49 7.13 -5.20 -21.94
N GLY A 50 7.22 -4.39 -20.88
CA GLY A 50 6.12 -3.57 -20.42
C GLY A 50 4.93 -4.40 -19.93
N VAL A 51 3.81 -3.71 -19.72
CA VAL A 51 2.50 -4.28 -19.39
C VAL A 51 1.41 -3.54 -20.15
N ARG A 52 0.38 -4.25 -20.58
CA ARG A 52 -0.79 -3.63 -21.25
C ARG A 52 -1.77 -3.13 -20.21
N VAL A 53 -2.05 -1.83 -20.24
CA VAL A 53 -2.99 -1.17 -19.33
C VAL A 53 -4.14 -0.60 -20.16
N LEU A 54 -5.29 -1.27 -20.07
CA LEU A 54 -6.45 -0.94 -20.91
C LEU A 54 -7.15 0.34 -20.48
N GLU A 55 -7.14 0.64 -19.18
CA GLU A 55 -7.81 1.82 -18.63
C GLU A 55 -7.03 3.09 -18.97
N PRO A 56 -7.60 4.05 -19.73
CA PRO A 56 -6.90 5.26 -20.14
C PRO A 56 -6.43 6.10 -18.95
N GLN A 57 -7.24 6.21 -17.89
CA GLN A 57 -6.86 6.97 -16.71
C GLN A 57 -5.66 6.36 -15.98
N ALA A 58 -5.56 5.02 -15.93
CA ALA A 58 -4.43 4.35 -15.32
C ALA A 58 -3.12 4.60 -16.09
N ARG A 59 -3.17 4.71 -17.42
CA ARG A 59 -2.01 5.07 -18.25
C ARG A 59 -1.49 6.47 -17.94
N LEU A 60 -2.37 7.43 -17.68
CA LEU A 60 -1.99 8.78 -17.26
C LEU A 60 -1.26 8.76 -15.91
N LEU A 61 -1.80 8.06 -14.92
CA LEU A 61 -1.17 7.93 -13.60
C LEU A 61 0.23 7.31 -13.69
N LEU A 62 0.40 6.28 -14.53
CA LEU A 62 1.70 5.65 -14.74
C LEU A 62 2.71 6.60 -15.40
N LYS A 63 2.26 7.38 -16.40
CA LYS A 63 3.10 8.40 -17.05
C LYS A 63 3.53 9.49 -16.06
N GLU A 64 2.61 9.98 -15.23
CA GLU A 64 2.91 10.97 -14.19
C GLU A 64 3.89 10.42 -13.13
N ALA A 65 3.80 9.12 -12.82
CA ALA A 65 4.75 8.43 -11.95
C ALA A 65 6.13 8.17 -12.62
N GLY A 66 6.32 8.56 -13.88
CA GLY A 66 7.58 8.46 -14.61
C GLY A 66 7.76 7.16 -15.41
N ALA A 67 6.70 6.36 -15.58
CA ALA A 67 6.77 5.20 -16.48
C ALA A 67 6.79 5.65 -17.95
N SER A 68 7.53 4.92 -18.79
CA SER A 68 7.38 5.04 -20.24
C SER A 68 6.03 4.44 -20.64
N VAL A 69 5.23 5.21 -21.37
CA VAL A 69 3.91 4.80 -21.86
C VAL A 69 3.88 4.99 -23.36
N GLU A 70 3.62 3.90 -24.07
CA GLU A 70 3.42 3.87 -25.52
C GLU A 70 1.91 3.69 -25.77
N ASP A 71 1.35 4.47 -26.70
CA ASP A 71 -0.02 4.24 -27.17
C ASP A 71 -0.01 3.01 -28.10
N GLU A 72 -1.04 2.15 -27.98
CA GLU A 72 -1.27 1.11 -29.00
C GLU A 72 -1.61 1.82 -30.33
N LEU A 73 -0.82 1.54 -31.37
CA LEU A 73 -1.01 1.97 -32.75
C LEU A 73 -2.32 1.44 -33.35
#